data_AF-A0A377Z868-F1
#
_entry.id   AF-A0A377Z868-F1
#
_cell.length_a   1.000
_cell.length_b   1.000
_cell.length_c   1.000
_cell.angle_alpha   90.00
_cell.angle_beta   90.00
_cell.angle_gamma   90.00
#
_symmetry.space_group_name_H-M   'P 1'
#
loop_
_entity.id
_entity.type
_entity.pdbx_description
1 polymer ?
#
loop_
_entity_poly.entity_id
_entity_poly.type
_entity_poly.pdbx_seq_one_letter_code
_entity_poly.pdbx_strand_id
1 'polypeptide(L)'
;MRADALEEPLAAQSIAGFSEAQLHRLSHQPLRYLGHDHLVPEARHGRDVALLNLLRGKVREAEVTAAQVFITPQFAVQRADIMQALNRLSSAVYVMMILGVTDSPPALSQLQQLGGEDDH
;
A
#
# COMPACT_ATOMS: atom_id res chain seq x y z
N MET A 1 -8.23 3.41 -14.32
CA MET A 1 -9.69 3.58 -14.46
C MET A 1 -10.28 2.94 -15.72
N ARG A 2 -9.49 2.36 -16.65
CA ARG A 2 -10.04 1.62 -17.80
C ARG A 2 -10.87 0.39 -17.40
N ALA A 3 -10.39 -0.39 -16.43
CA ALA A 3 -11.08 -1.58 -15.91
C ALA A 3 -12.45 -1.27 -15.26
N ASP A 4 -12.59 -0.06 -14.71
CA ASP A 4 -13.88 0.41 -14.22
C ASP A 4 -14.81 0.79 -15.38
N ALA A 5 -14.32 1.65 -16.28
CA ALA A 5 -15.08 2.12 -17.43
C ALA A 5 -15.49 1.03 -18.44
N LEU A 6 -14.76 -0.09 -18.49
CA LEU A 6 -15.03 -1.21 -19.38
C LEU A 6 -15.63 -2.43 -18.65
N GLU A 7 -15.91 -2.32 -17.34
CA GLU A 7 -16.38 -3.43 -16.50
C GLU A 7 -15.49 -4.70 -16.55
N GLU A 8 -14.22 -4.53 -16.90
CA GLU A 8 -13.25 -5.61 -16.97
C GLU A 8 -12.59 -5.82 -15.59
N PRO A 9 -12.25 -7.06 -15.21
CA PRO A 9 -11.47 -7.33 -14.01
C PRO A 9 -10.12 -6.60 -14.06
N LEU A 10 -9.75 -5.94 -12.97
CA LEU A 10 -8.44 -5.35 -12.82
C LEU A 10 -7.41 -6.46 -12.57
N ALA A 11 -6.44 -6.59 -13.47
CA ALA A 11 -5.35 -7.55 -13.30
C ALA A 11 -4.57 -7.29 -12.00
N ALA A 12 -4.01 -8.36 -11.43
CA ALA A 12 -3.16 -8.29 -10.25
C ALA A 12 -2.06 -7.25 -10.45
N GLN A 13 -1.94 -6.32 -9.51
CA GLN A 13 -1.00 -5.22 -9.59
C GLN A 13 0.28 -5.56 -8.84
N SER A 14 1.42 -5.34 -9.50
CA SER A 14 2.71 -5.27 -8.83
C SER A 14 3.13 -3.80 -8.70
N ILE A 15 3.45 -3.37 -7.47
CA ILE A 15 3.92 -2.00 -7.20
C ILE A 15 5.39 -2.10 -6.82
N ALA A 16 6.27 -1.46 -7.59
CA ALA A 16 7.72 -1.51 -7.41
C ALA A 16 8.29 -2.95 -7.34
N GLY A 17 7.67 -3.89 -8.06
CA GLY A 17 8.07 -5.30 -8.07
C GLY A 17 7.55 -6.11 -6.88
N PHE A 18 6.76 -5.52 -5.98
CA PHE A 18 6.14 -6.24 -4.86
C PHE A 18 4.74 -6.74 -5.22
N SER A 19 4.42 -7.96 -4.79
CA SER A 19 3.07 -8.52 -4.80
C SER A 19 2.20 -7.92 -3.69
N GLU A 20 0.90 -8.21 -3.74
CA GLU A 20 -0.04 -7.83 -2.70
C GLU A 20 0.37 -8.37 -1.31
N ALA A 21 0.69 -9.66 -1.22
CA ALA A 21 1.06 -10.32 0.02
C ALA A 21 2.35 -9.72 0.60
N GLN A 22 3.32 -9.41 -0.27
CA GLN A 22 4.56 -8.73 0.11
C GLN A 22 4.30 -7.36 0.72
N LEU A 23 3.56 -6.50 0.02
CA LEU A 23 3.23 -5.17 0.53
C LEU A 23 2.41 -5.22 1.82
N HIS A 24 1.51 -6.19 1.93
CA HIS A 24 0.73 -6.39 3.15
C HIS A 24 1.65 -6.66 4.33
N ARG A 25 2.57 -7.63 4.21
CA ARG A 25 3.55 -7.97 5.25
C ARG A 25 4.45 -6.80 5.63
N LEU A 26 5.04 -6.12 4.65
CA LEU A 26 5.91 -4.96 4.89
C LEU A 26 5.17 -3.85 5.64
N SER A 27 3.89 -3.62 5.32
CA SER A 27 3.08 -2.59 5.97
C SER A 27 2.54 -2.98 7.35
N HIS A 28 2.33 -4.28 7.63
CA HIS A 28 1.81 -4.79 8.90
C HIS A 28 2.90 -5.11 9.94
N GLN A 29 4.10 -5.48 9.50
CA GLN A 29 5.22 -5.81 10.38
C GLN A 29 6.46 -4.96 10.03
N PRO A 30 6.34 -3.62 10.02
CA PRO A 30 7.41 -2.75 9.53
C PRO A 30 8.68 -2.88 10.37
N LEU A 31 8.57 -3.06 11.69
CA LEU A 31 9.74 -3.25 12.54
C LEU A 31 10.57 -4.48 12.14
N ARG A 32 9.91 -5.59 11.79
CA ARG A 32 10.58 -6.85 11.41
C ARG A 32 11.31 -6.74 10.08
N TYR A 33 10.71 -6.06 9.09
CA TYR A 33 11.20 -6.09 7.71
C TYR A 33 11.89 -4.80 7.25
N LEU A 34 11.54 -3.67 7.86
CA LEU A 34 12.04 -2.34 7.47
C LEU A 34 12.96 -1.74 8.54
N GLY A 35 13.02 -2.31 9.76
CA GLY A 35 13.90 -1.85 10.83
C GLY A 35 13.40 -0.59 11.55
N HIS A 36 12.17 -0.16 11.28
CA HIS A 36 11.54 0.98 11.94
C HIS A 36 10.10 0.62 12.32
N ASP A 37 9.67 1.05 13.51
CA ASP A 37 8.30 0.78 14.00
C ASP A 37 7.24 1.57 13.19
N HIS A 38 5.97 1.40 13.53
CA HIS A 38 4.90 2.15 12.92
C HIS A 38 5.13 3.65 12.99
N LEU A 39 5.09 4.27 11.81
CA LEU A 39 5.27 5.70 11.67
C LEU A 39 3.96 6.45 11.95
N VAL A 40 4.02 7.42 12.87
CA VAL A 40 3.01 8.48 13.01
C VAL A 40 3.53 9.70 12.23
N PRO A 41 2.77 10.26 11.26
CA PRO A 41 3.23 11.44 10.52
C PRO A 41 3.47 12.63 11.45
N GLU A 42 4.67 13.23 11.38
CA GLU A 42 5.10 14.34 12.21
C GLU A 42 6.05 15.24 11.41
N ALA A 43 6.13 16.53 11.78
CA ALA A 43 6.91 17.52 11.05
C ALA A 43 8.42 17.20 10.99
N ARG A 44 8.95 16.50 12.00
CA ARG A 44 10.37 16.10 12.08
C ARG A 44 10.81 15.14 10.97
N HIS A 45 9.88 14.43 10.33
CA HIS A 45 10.19 13.48 9.24
C HIS A 45 10.49 14.18 7.91
N GLY A 46 10.41 15.52 7.87
CA GLY A 46 10.82 16.31 6.72
C GLY A 46 9.81 16.32 5.58
N ARG A 47 10.20 17.01 4.50
CA ARG A 47 9.32 17.33 3.37
C ARG A 47 8.87 16.09 2.60
N ASP A 48 9.78 15.15 2.35
CA ASP A 48 9.50 14.01 1.47
C ASP A 48 8.47 13.08 2.08
N VAL A 49 8.61 12.77 3.38
CA VAL A 49 7.64 11.98 4.14
C VAL A 49 6.30 12.70 4.24
N ALA A 50 6.29 14.03 4.36
CA ALA A 50 5.05 14.81 4.35
C ALA A 50 4.32 14.72 2.99
N LEU A 51 5.05 14.79 1.88
CA LEU A 51 4.48 14.63 0.54
C LEU A 51 3.96 13.21 0.30
N LEU A 52 4.68 12.20 0.76
CA LEU A 52 4.23 10.81 0.73
C LEU A 52 2.96 10.61 1.60
N ASN A 53 2.89 11.23 2.77
CA ASN A 53 1.70 11.18 3.61
C ASN A 53 0.50 11.86 2.92
N LEU A 54 0.71 13.01 2.27
CA LEU A 54 -0.34 13.67 1.47
C LEU A 54 -0.82 12.76 0.34
N LEU A 55 0.10 12.13 -0.40
CA LEU A 55 -0.23 11.17 -1.45
C LEU A 55 -1.03 9.98 -0.89
N ARG A 56 -0.60 9.39 0.22
CA ARG A 56 -1.32 8.31 0.90
C ARG A 56 -2.73 8.75 1.31
N GLY A 57 -2.89 9.97 1.82
CA GLY A 57 -4.19 10.57 2.14
C GLY A 57 -5.10 10.64 0.91
N LYS A 58 -4.59 11.12 -0.23
CA LYS A 58 -5.34 11.19 -1.48
C LYS A 58 -5.75 9.82 -2.02
N VAL A 59 -4.89 8.82 -1.89
CA VAL A 59 -5.24 7.43 -2.24
C VAL A 59 -6.33 6.88 -1.33
N ARG A 60 -6.30 7.19 -0.02
CA ARG A 60 -7.34 6.78 0.93
C ARG A 60 -8.67 7.51 0.71
N GLU A 61 -8.65 8.78 0.33
CA GLU A 61 -9.87 9.48 -0.12
C GLU A 61 -10.50 8.74 -1.31
N ALA A 62 -9.71 8.35 -2.30
CA ALA A 62 -10.20 7.57 -3.45
C ALA A 62 -10.72 6.18 -3.03
N GLU A 63 -10.08 5.50 -2.08
CA GLU A 63 -10.57 4.22 -1.52
C GLU A 63 -11.93 4.37 -0.84
N VAL A 64 -12.14 5.44 -0.06
CA VAL A 64 -13.43 5.71 0.58
C VAL A 64 -14.50 6.01 -0.47
N THR A 65 -14.20 6.81 -1.50
CA THR A 65 -15.13 7.05 -2.60
C THR A 65 -15.45 5.77 -3.37
N ALA A 66 -14.46 4.92 -3.65
CA ALA A 66 -14.68 3.63 -4.28
C ALA A 66 -15.56 2.71 -3.40
N ALA A 67 -15.34 2.69 -2.09
CA ALA A 67 -16.17 1.94 -1.15
C ALA A 67 -17.64 2.40 -1.19
N GLN A 68 -17.89 3.70 -1.29
CA GLN A 68 -19.25 4.24 -1.40
C GLN A 68 -19.97 3.82 -2.69
N VAL A 69 -19.23 3.57 -3.76
CA VAL A 69 -19.78 3.15 -5.06
C VAL A 69 -19.94 1.62 -5.13
N PHE A 70 -18.96 0.87 -4.65
CA PHE A 70 -18.87 -0.57 -4.87
C PHE A 70 -19.33 -1.44 -3.71
N ILE A 71 -19.68 -0.86 -2.55
CA ILE A 71 -20.28 -1.60 -1.44
C ILE A 71 -21.79 -1.33 -1.43
N THR A 72 -22.58 -2.39 -1.59
CA THR A 72 -24.04 -2.27 -1.57
C THR A 72 -24.56 -2.04 -0.14
N PRO A 73 -25.81 -1.60 0.03
CA PRO A 73 -26.44 -1.49 1.36
C PRO A 73 -26.51 -2.82 2.12
N GLN A 74 -26.38 -3.95 1.43
CA GLN A 74 -26.31 -5.30 2.01
C GLN A 74 -24.87 -5.73 2.33
N PHE A 75 -23.91 -4.80 2.29
CA PHE A 75 -22.49 -5.03 2.52
C PHE A 75 -21.82 -5.98 1.51
N ALA A 76 -22.39 -6.13 0.31
CA ALA A 76 -21.74 -6.89 -0.76
C ALA A 76 -20.76 -6.00 -1.54
N VAL A 77 -19.55 -6.50 -1.78
CA VAL A 77 -18.50 -5.78 -2.53
C VAL A 77 -18.54 -6.19 -4.00
N GLN A 78 -18.86 -5.24 -4.89
CA GLN A 78 -19.01 -5.49 -6.33
C GLN A 78 -17.67 -5.48 -7.08
N ARG A 79 -16.75 -4.57 -6.73
CA ARG A 79 -15.41 -4.41 -7.34
C ARG A 79 -14.30 -4.57 -6.31
N ALA A 80 -14.20 -5.78 -5.77
CA ALA A 80 -13.17 -6.13 -4.78
C ALA A 80 -11.74 -5.92 -5.33
N ASP A 81 -11.54 -6.12 -6.63
CA ASP A 81 -10.31 -5.90 -7.36
C ASP A 81 -9.82 -4.44 -7.32
N ILE A 82 -10.72 -3.47 -7.55
CA ILE A 82 -10.40 -2.03 -7.44
C ILE A 82 -10.13 -1.65 -6.00
N MET A 83 -10.97 -2.12 -5.07
CA MET A 83 -10.80 -1.86 -3.64
C MET A 83 -9.45 -2.36 -3.12
N GLN A 84 -9.07 -3.58 -3.51
CA GLN A 84 -7.76 -4.15 -3.20
C GLN A 84 -6.65 -3.29 -3.79
N ALA A 85 -6.71 -2.92 -5.07
CA ALA A 85 -5.65 -2.12 -5.70
C ALA A 85 -5.41 -0.76 -5.01
N LEU A 86 -6.48 -0.05 -4.60
CA LEU A 86 -6.36 1.21 -3.84
C LEU A 86 -5.75 0.98 -2.46
N ASN A 87 -6.20 -0.07 -1.78
CA ASN A 87 -5.66 -0.46 -0.49
C ASN A 87 -4.16 -0.80 -0.59
N ARG A 88 -3.74 -1.53 -1.63
CA ARG A 88 -2.33 -1.85 -1.91
C ARG A 88 -1.49 -0.63 -2.23
N LEU A 89 -2.02 0.29 -3.05
CA LEU A 89 -1.33 1.53 -3.38
C LEU A 89 -1.07 2.36 -2.11
N SER A 90 -2.07 2.47 -1.23
CA SER A 90 -1.88 3.17 0.04
C SER A 90 -0.85 2.50 0.95
N SER A 91 -0.79 1.16 0.97
CA SER A 91 0.21 0.38 1.71
C SER A 91 1.62 0.62 1.15
N ALA A 92 1.77 0.62 -0.18
CA ALA A 92 3.06 0.89 -0.83
C ALA A 92 3.59 2.29 -0.48
N VAL A 93 2.72 3.32 -0.51
CA VAL A 93 3.11 4.68 -0.10
C VAL A 93 3.56 4.72 1.36
N TYR A 94 2.92 3.96 2.25
CA TYR A 94 3.33 3.90 3.65
C TYR A 94 4.66 3.18 3.88
N VAL A 95 4.93 2.10 3.15
CA VAL A 95 6.24 1.46 3.18
C VAL A 95 7.32 2.45 2.72
N MET A 96 7.06 3.24 1.67
CA MET A 96 7.97 4.30 1.25
C MET A 96 8.17 5.37 2.32
N MET A 97 7.13 5.74 3.08
CA MET A 97 7.26 6.68 4.21
C MET A 97 8.20 6.12 5.29
N ILE A 98 8.06 4.85 5.65
CA ILE A 98 8.90 4.20 6.66
C ILE A 98 10.35 4.13 6.18
N LEU A 99 10.57 3.71 4.93
CA LEU A 99 11.92 3.70 4.34
C LEU A 99 12.56 5.09 4.32
N GLY A 100 11.77 6.14 4.10
CA GLY A 100 12.24 7.53 4.11
C GLY A 100 12.68 8.06 5.48
N VAL A 101 12.29 7.42 6.58
CA VAL A 101 12.72 7.77 7.96
C VAL A 101 13.70 6.77 8.57
N THR A 102 13.98 5.68 7.86
CA THR A 102 14.88 4.62 8.36
C THR A 102 16.32 5.02 8.07
N ASP A 103 17.18 5.00 9.10
CA ASP A 103 18.60 5.41 8.96
C ASP A 103 19.42 4.47 8.06
N SER A 104 19.06 3.19 8.02
CA SER A 104 19.74 2.16 7.22
C SER A 104 18.70 1.27 6.54
N PRO A 105 18.04 1.77 5.47
CA PRO A 105 17.00 1.01 4.80
C PRO A 105 17.61 -0.21 4.10
N PRO A 106 16.95 -1.38 4.19
CA PRO A 106 17.40 -2.58 3.46
C PRO A 106 17.34 -2.34 1.94
N ALA A 107 18.18 -3.06 1.20
CA ALA A 107 18.16 -2.96 -0.26
C ALA A 107 16.84 -3.49 -0.83
N LEU A 108 16.38 -2.93 -1.96
CA LEU A 108 15.14 -3.37 -2.62
C LEU A 108 15.15 -4.87 -2.94
N SER A 109 16.30 -5.42 -3.35
CA SER A 109 16.47 -6.85 -3.61
C SER A 109 16.28 -7.71 -2.35
N GLN A 110 16.76 -7.24 -1.19
CA GLN A 110 16.57 -7.92 0.09
C GLN A 110 15.10 -7.90 0.52
N LEU A 111 14.42 -6.77 0.35
CA LEU A 111 12.99 -6.65 0.66
C LEU A 111 12.13 -7.58 -0.22
N GLN A 112 12.49 -7.73 -1.49
CA GLN A 112 11.81 -8.63 -2.41
C GLN A 112 11.99 -10.11 -2.03
N GLN A 113 13.15 -10.48 -1.48
CA GLN A 113 13.43 -11.83 -0.98
C GLN A 113 12.71 -12.11 0.36
N LEU A 114 12.81 -11.20 1.33
CA LEU A 114 12.17 -11.32 2.65
C LEU A 114 10.64 -11.43 2.56
N GLY A 115 10.06 -10.83 1.53
CA GLY A 115 8.65 -10.95 1.21
C GLY A 115 8.26 -12.23 0.48
N GLY A 116 9.17 -13.18 0.23
CA GLY A 116 8.90 -14.44 -0.47
C GLY A 116 9.11 -15.71 0.36
N GLU A 117 9.80 -15.64 1.50
CA GLU A 117 10.36 -16.83 2.17
C GLU A 117 9.39 -17.64 3.07
N ASP A 118 8.20 -17.13 3.40
CA ASP A 118 7.25 -17.86 4.29
C ASP A 118 6.16 -18.68 3.55
N ASP A 119 6.25 -18.89 2.23
CA ASP A 119 5.28 -19.70 1.45
C ASP A 119 5.65 -21.21 1.40
N HIS A 120 6.38 -21.72 2.40
CA HIS A 120 6.76 -23.14 2.53
C HIS A 120 6.13 -23.81 3.74
#